data_AF-A0AAF0JC47-F1
#
_entry.id   AF-A0AAF0JC47-F1
#
_cell.length_a   1.000
_cell.length_b   1.000
_cell.length_c   1.000
_cell.angle_alpha   90.00
_cell.angle_beta   90.00
_cell.angle_gamma   90.00
#
_symmetry.space_group_name_H-M   'P 1'
#
loop_
_entity.id
_entity.type
_entity.pdbx_description
1 polymer ?
#
loop_
_entity_poly.entity_id
_entity_poly.type
_entity_poly.pdbx_seq_one_letter_code
_entity_poly.pdbx_strand_id
1 'polypeptide(L)'
;MAAPQGTHAGDVPKAVVKNVDMDADMQQAVVEIAADAIVKFALEKDMAAFVKRTVDDQYGPTWHVIVGRSFGSYVTHGTSHG
;
A
#
# COMPACT_ATOMS: atom_id res chain seq x y z
N MET A 1 -16.22 -34.22 8.77
CA MET A 1 -15.05 -33.38 9.11
C MET A 1 -14.68 -32.59 7.86
N ALA A 2 -14.99 -31.30 7.81
CA ALA A 2 -14.66 -30.45 6.67
C ALA A 2 -13.21 -29.97 6.82
N ALA A 3 -12.40 -30.16 5.79
CA ALA A 3 -11.03 -29.68 5.72
C ALA A 3 -11.00 -28.13 5.74
N PRO A 4 -9.96 -27.50 6.32
CA PRO A 4 -9.82 -26.06 6.25
C PRO A 4 -9.47 -25.66 4.81
N GLN A 5 -10.29 -24.81 4.20
CA GLN A 5 -9.94 -24.18 2.93
C GLN A 5 -8.84 -23.14 3.21
N GLY A 6 -7.59 -23.55 3.00
CA GLY A 6 -6.46 -22.64 2.99
C GLY A 6 -6.59 -21.68 1.81
N THR A 7 -6.48 -20.40 2.08
CA THR A 7 -6.37 -19.35 1.06
C THR A 7 -5.15 -19.64 0.19
N HIS A 8 -5.37 -19.96 -1.09
CA HIS A 8 -4.29 -20.17 -2.04
C HIS A 8 -3.53 -18.85 -2.25
N ALA A 9 -2.21 -18.88 -2.08
CA ALA A 9 -1.29 -17.76 -2.33
C ALA A 9 -1.22 -17.32 -3.81
N GLY A 10 -2.17 -17.72 -4.66
CA GLY A 10 -2.19 -17.49 -6.10
C GLY A 10 -3.17 -16.40 -6.58
N ASP A 11 -4.02 -15.86 -5.70
CA ASP A 11 -5.08 -14.89 -6.08
C ASP A 11 -4.87 -13.49 -5.47
N VAL A 12 -3.66 -13.13 -5.06
CA VAL A 12 -3.37 -11.72 -4.73
C VAL A 12 -3.30 -10.95 -6.04
N PRO A 13 -4.20 -9.98 -6.29
CA PRO A 13 -4.20 -9.24 -7.55
C PRO A 13 -2.84 -8.55 -7.76
N LYS A 14 -2.25 -8.76 -8.94
CA LYS A 14 -1.00 -8.08 -9.31
C LYS A 14 -1.22 -6.56 -9.26
N ALA A 15 -0.42 -5.87 -8.45
CA ALA A 15 -0.49 -4.41 -8.36
C ALA A 15 -0.17 -3.75 -9.71
N VAL A 16 -1.01 -2.79 -10.11
CA VAL A 16 -0.79 -1.94 -11.28
C VAL A 16 -0.39 -0.56 -10.79
N VAL A 17 0.91 -0.26 -10.86
CA VAL A 17 1.45 1.05 -10.45
C VAL A 17 1.26 2.06 -11.58
N LYS A 18 0.64 3.20 -11.28
CA LYS A 18 0.34 4.26 -12.27
C LYS A 18 1.45 5.30 -12.38
N ASN A 19 2.01 5.71 -11.25
CA ASN A 19 3.13 6.63 -11.16
C ASN A 19 3.88 6.35 -9.86
N VAL A 20 5.20 6.54 -9.86
CA VAL A 20 6.06 6.33 -8.70
C VAL A 20 7.32 7.17 -8.86
N ASP A 21 7.76 7.77 -7.75
CA ASP A 21 9.05 8.46 -7.62
C ASP A 21 9.75 7.92 -6.37
N MET A 22 10.07 6.62 -6.43
CA MET A 22 10.74 5.83 -5.39
C MET A 22 11.69 4.87 -6.09
N ASP A 23 12.74 4.43 -5.41
CA ASP A 23 13.57 3.34 -5.91
C ASP A 23 12.79 2.01 -5.98
N ALA A 24 13.29 1.07 -6.78
CA ALA A 24 12.59 -0.18 -7.08
C ALA A 24 12.36 -1.05 -5.82
N ASP A 25 13.30 -1.04 -4.88
CA ASP A 25 13.24 -1.85 -3.67
C ASP A 25 12.19 -1.28 -2.71
N MET A 26 12.18 0.04 -2.51
CA MET A 26 11.14 0.72 -1.73
C MET A 26 9.75 0.55 -2.36
N GLN A 27 9.65 0.71 -3.69
CA GLN A 27 8.39 0.50 -4.41
C GLN A 27 7.85 -0.91 -4.19
N GLN A 28 8.69 -1.94 -4.33
CA GLN A 28 8.28 -3.32 -4.17
C GLN A 28 7.83 -3.61 -2.73
N ALA A 29 8.58 -3.12 -1.74
CA ALA A 29 8.21 -3.26 -0.33
C ALA A 29 6.86 -2.59 -0.02
N VAL A 30 6.61 -1.38 -0.53
CA VAL A 30 5.32 -0.69 -0.33
C VAL A 30 4.17 -1.44 -0.98
N VAL A 31 4.37 -2.04 -2.16
CA VAL A 31 3.37 -2.90 -2.82
C VAL A 31 3.04 -4.13 -1.97
N GLU A 32 4.04 -4.78 -1.38
CA GLU A 32 3.84 -5.94 -0.51
C GLU A 32 3.11 -5.56 0.78
N ILE A 33 3.49 -4.45 1.41
CA ILE A 33 2.80 -3.91 2.60
C ILE A 33 1.33 -3.62 2.28
N ALA A 34 1.03 -3.03 1.12
CA ALA A 34 -0.33 -2.75 0.69
C ALA A 34 -1.13 -4.03 0.40
N ALA A 35 -0.52 -5.02 -0.25
CA ALA A 35 -1.14 -6.33 -0.50
C ALA A 35 -1.51 -7.03 0.82
N ASP A 36 -0.58 -7.00 1.78
CA ASP A 36 -0.79 -7.51 3.13
C ASP A 36 -1.97 -6.81 3.83
N ALA A 37 -2.08 -5.50 3.68
CA ALA A 37 -3.17 -4.72 4.28
C ALA A 37 -4.53 -5.13 3.70
N ILE A 38 -4.61 -5.33 2.38
CA ILE A 38 -5.85 -5.74 1.68
C ILE A 38 -6.33 -7.12 2.15
N VAL A 39 -5.41 -8.04 2.43
CA VAL A 39 -5.74 -9.39 2.93
C VAL A 39 -6.15 -9.36 4.40
N LYS A 40 -5.47 -8.53 5.23
CA LYS A 40 -5.66 -8.53 6.69
C LYS A 40 -6.87 -7.75 7.16
N PHE A 41 -7.29 -6.72 6.44
CA PHE A 41 -8.32 -5.78 6.89
C PHE A 41 -9.47 -5.70 5.90
N ALA A 42 -10.71 -5.57 6.39
CA ALA A 42 -11.88 -5.35 5.54
C ALA A 42 -12.25 -3.87 5.41
N LEU A 43 -11.85 -3.04 6.37
CA LEU A 43 -12.17 -1.60 6.40
C LEU A 43 -11.00 -0.78 5.83
N GLU A 44 -11.30 0.08 4.87
CA GLU A 44 -10.30 0.94 4.18
C GLU A 44 -9.48 1.79 5.17
N LYS A 45 -10.12 2.30 6.24
CA LYS A 45 -9.44 3.07 7.30
C LYS A 45 -8.36 2.26 8.02
N ASP A 46 -8.59 0.97 8.21
CA ASP A 46 -7.67 0.09 8.94
C ASP A 46 -6.52 -0.35 8.02
N MET A 47 -6.80 -0.55 6.73
CA MET A 47 -5.77 -0.73 5.70
C MET A 47 -4.85 0.49 5.65
N ALA A 48 -5.41 1.70 5.54
CA ALA A 48 -4.65 2.93 5.47
C ALA A 48 -3.78 3.16 6.72
N ALA A 49 -4.34 2.92 7.91
CA ALA A 49 -3.62 3.03 9.17
C ALA A 49 -2.47 2.01 9.28
N PHE A 50 -2.70 0.77 8.84
CA PHE A 50 -1.66 -0.26 8.81
C PHE A 50 -0.52 0.13 7.90
N VAL A 51 -0.81 0.45 6.63
CA VAL A 51 0.22 0.83 5.65
C VAL A 51 1.00 2.03 6.17
N LYS A 52 0.30 3.10 6.60
CA LYS A 52 0.93 4.31 7.14
C LYS A 52 1.92 4.01 8.26
N ARG A 53 1.50 3.28 9.29
CA ARG A 53 2.37 2.94 10.42
C ARG A 53 3.58 2.15 9.95
N THR A 54 3.38 1.15 9.10
CA THR A 54 4.47 0.30 8.63
C THR A 54 5.50 1.07 7.80
N VAL A 55 5.06 1.98 6.91
CA VAL A 55 5.99 2.78 6.10
C VAL A 55 6.64 3.91 6.90
N ASP A 56 5.92 4.53 7.86
CA ASP A 56 6.51 5.50 8.80
C ASP A 56 7.64 4.85 9.63
N ASP A 57 7.42 3.62 10.11
CA ASP A 57 8.39 2.88 10.92
C ASP A 57 9.63 2.47 10.10
N GLN A 58 9.45 2.10 8.81
CA GLN A 58 10.53 1.62 7.95
C GLN A 58 11.32 2.74 7.25
N TYR A 59 10.64 3.80 6.82
CA TYR A 59 11.20 4.84 5.95
C TYR A 59 11.16 6.24 6.56
N GLY A 60 10.62 6.37 7.77
CA GLY A 60 10.54 7.62 8.51
C GLY A 60 9.26 8.41 8.25
N PRO A 61 8.75 9.18 9.25
CA PRO A 61 7.55 9.99 9.09
C PRO A 61 7.82 11.28 8.28
N THR A 62 6.81 11.90 7.67
CA THR A 62 5.38 11.55 7.70
C THR A 62 4.90 11.04 6.34
N TRP A 63 4.29 9.86 6.33
CA TRP A 63 3.59 9.32 5.16
C TRP A 63 2.10 9.64 5.17
N HIS A 64 1.57 9.91 3.97
CA HIS A 64 0.15 10.05 3.71
C HIS A 64 -0.35 8.85 2.90
N VAL A 65 -1.35 8.15 3.42
CA VAL A 65 -1.92 6.96 2.77
C VAL A 65 -3.42 7.16 2.55
N ILE A 66 -3.86 6.90 1.33
CA ILE A 66 -5.26 7.01 0.91
C ILE A 66 -5.67 5.66 0.32
N VAL A 67 -6.80 5.11 0.80
CA VAL A 67 -7.36 3.85 0.33
C VAL A 67 -8.83 4.07 0.01
N GLY A 68 -9.26 3.68 -1.19
CA GLY A 68 -10.65 3.78 -1.62
C GLY A 68 -10.80 3.55 -3.12
N ARG A 69 -12.04 3.33 -3.58
CA ARG A 69 -12.34 3.07 -4.99
C ARG A 69 -12.25 4.31 -5.89
N SER A 70 -12.63 5.47 -5.36
CA SER A 70 -12.65 6.73 -6.09
C SER A 70 -12.27 7.88 -5.16
N PHE A 71 -11.28 8.68 -5.56
CA PHE A 71 -10.79 9.82 -4.80
C PHE A 71 -10.35 10.94 -5.75
N GLY A 72 -10.35 12.18 -5.24
CA GLY A 72 -9.73 13.33 -5.88
C GLY A 72 -8.75 13.97 -4.91
N SER A 73 -7.53 14.25 -5.36
CA SER A 73 -6.51 14.95 -4.57
C SER A 73 -5.78 15.97 -5.43
N TYR A 74 -5.32 17.05 -4.82
CA TYR A 74 -4.47 18.06 -5.44
C TYR A 74 -3.20 18.17 -4.60
N VAL A 75 -2.06 17.80 -5.17
CA VAL A 75 -0.75 17.82 -4.50
C VAL A 75 0.28 18.41 -5.46
N THR A 76 1.12 19.32 -4.97
CA THR A 76 2.21 19.92 -5.75
C THR A 76 3.54 19.26 -5.40
N HIS A 77 4.23 18.67 -6.38
CA HIS A 77 5.58 18.13 -6.18
C HIS A 77 6.60 19.25 -6.37
N GLY A 78 7.43 19.50 -5.36
CA GLY A 78 8.56 20.43 -5.49
C GLY A 78 9.73 19.72 -6.17
N THR A 79 9.91 19.89 -7.47
CA THR A 79 11.15 19.45 -8.13
C THR A 79 12.24 20.49 -7.87
N SER A 80 13.27 20.11 -7.13
CA SER A 80 14.48 20.92 -6.96
C SER A 80 15.06 21.24 -8.33
N HIS A 81 15.01 22.51 -8.75
CA HIS A 81 15.74 23.00 -9.92
C HIS A 81 17.10 23.46 -9.42
N GLY A 82 18.14 22.75 -9.84
CA GLY A 82 19.53 23.21 -9.74
C GLY A 82 19.86 24.27 -10.77
#